data_AF-A0A645CJU6-F1
#
_entry.id   AF-A0A645CJU6-F1
#
_cell.length_a   1.000
_cell.length_b   1.000
_cell.length_c   1.000
_cell.angle_alpha   90.00
_cell.angle_beta   90.00
_cell.angle_gamma   90.00
#
_symmetry.space_group_name_H-M   'P 1'
#
loop_
_entity.id
_entity.type
_entity.pdbx_description
1 polymer ?
#
loop_
_entity_poly.entity_id
_entity_poly.type
_entity_poly.pdbx_seq_one_letter_code
_entity_poly.pdbx_strand_id
1 'polypeptide(L)'
;MTIFYDRLGDDIVNKEGITAMKPGRDLDIKVALEVMDYIWLTHLIHFSEEMTVKWLGTPADLAESKGAFVAVKPEKVYALKLRDRFDEAVPKYSTDANAARQVAEKLSAGGCRLTDAMSPEQICKAALENAEL
;
A
#
# COMPACT_ATOMS: atom_id res chain seq x y z
N MET A 1 28.12 -20.74 -21.84
CA MET A 1 26.71 -21.13 -21.71
C MET A 1 26.17 -20.45 -20.46
N THR A 2 25.60 -19.27 -20.64
CA THR A 2 25.20 -18.37 -19.55
C THR A 2 23.78 -18.75 -19.14
N ILE A 3 23.61 -19.30 -17.95
CA ILE A 3 22.28 -19.50 -17.37
C ILE A 3 21.93 -18.21 -16.62
N PHE A 4 20.97 -17.47 -17.17
CA PHE A 4 20.27 -16.37 -16.53
C PHE A 4 19.41 -16.96 -15.42
N TYR A 5 19.85 -16.83 -14.18
CA TYR A 5 18.95 -16.92 -13.04
C TYR A 5 18.31 -15.54 -12.86
N ASP A 6 17.04 -15.46 -13.29
CA ASP A 6 16.21 -14.27 -13.22
C ASP A 6 16.04 -13.86 -11.75
N ARG A 7 16.42 -12.62 -11.52
CA ARG A 7 16.61 -11.94 -10.24
C ARG A 7 15.34 -11.14 -9.98
N LEU A 8 14.35 -11.76 -9.34
CA LEU A 8 13.31 -11.05 -8.60
C LEU A 8 13.83 -10.96 -7.15
N GLY A 9 14.85 -10.16 -6.82
CA GLY A 9 14.69 -8.72 -6.58
C GLY A 9 13.68 -8.56 -5.43
N ASP A 10 14.04 -8.45 -4.15
CA ASP A 10 15.03 -7.51 -3.59
C ASP A 10 15.18 -6.27 -4.48
N ASP A 11 14.06 -5.74 -4.98
CA ASP A 11 13.94 -4.32 -5.14
C ASP A 11 14.04 -3.76 -3.72
N ILE A 12 15.28 -3.54 -3.29
CA ILE A 12 15.58 -2.39 -2.46
C ILE A 12 14.87 -1.26 -3.20
N VAL A 13 13.71 -0.87 -2.68
CA VAL A 13 13.07 0.36 -3.07
C VAL A 13 14.05 1.43 -2.60
N ASN A 14 15.06 1.68 -3.41
CA ASN A 14 15.96 2.79 -3.22
C ASN A 14 15.17 4.03 -3.61
N LYS A 15 15.52 5.19 -3.04
CA LYS A 15 14.94 6.51 -3.37
C LYS A 15 14.73 6.73 -4.88
N GLU A 16 15.60 6.16 -5.72
CA GLU A 16 15.51 6.19 -7.19
C GLU A 16 14.24 5.52 -7.73
N GLY A 17 13.80 4.39 -7.15
CA GLY A 17 12.57 3.70 -7.51
C GLY A 17 11.32 4.49 -7.15
N ILE A 18 11.27 5.12 -5.97
CA ILE A 18 10.14 5.98 -5.55
C ILE A 18 10.04 7.22 -6.44
N THR A 19 11.18 7.83 -6.76
CA THR A 19 11.21 9.04 -7.60
C THR A 19 10.75 8.75 -9.03
N ALA A 20 11.06 7.56 -9.55
CA ALA A 20 10.66 7.12 -10.89
C ALA A 20 9.18 6.69 -11.00
N MET A 21 8.49 6.43 -9.88
CA MET A 21 7.06 6.08 -9.91
C MET A 21 6.23 7.27 -10.41
N LYS A 22 5.36 6.97 -11.38
CA LYS A 22 4.40 7.93 -11.92
C LYS A 22 3.21 8.07 -10.95
N PRO A 23 2.56 9.24 -10.88
CA PRO A 23 1.31 9.38 -10.15
C PRO A 23 0.27 8.44 -10.75
N GLY A 24 -0.47 7.76 -9.88
CA GLY A 24 -1.39 6.70 -10.27
C GLY A 24 -1.50 5.60 -9.23
N ARG A 25 -2.13 4.50 -9.64
CA ARG A 25 -2.62 3.49 -8.71
C ARG A 25 -1.53 2.75 -7.96
N ASP A 26 -0.42 2.46 -8.63
CA ASP A 26 0.72 1.78 -8.01
C ASP A 26 1.35 2.63 -6.90
N LEU A 27 1.45 3.95 -7.11
CA LEU A 27 1.95 4.88 -6.09
C LEU A 27 0.95 4.97 -4.93
N ASP A 28 -0.35 5.06 -5.22
CA ASP A 28 -1.41 5.12 -4.19
C ASP A 28 -1.41 3.87 -3.30
N ILE A 29 -1.31 2.67 -3.90
CA ILE A 29 -1.25 1.40 -3.18
C ILE A 29 -0.02 1.35 -2.28
N LYS A 30 1.13 1.79 -2.78
CA LYS A 30 2.38 1.77 -2.02
C LYS A 30 2.31 2.71 -0.81
N VAL A 31 1.79 3.93 -0.99
CA VAL A 31 1.55 4.87 0.11
C VAL A 31 0.55 4.27 1.11
N ALA A 32 -0.49 3.59 0.63
CA ALA A 32 -1.46 2.95 1.49
C ALA A 32 -0.80 1.94 2.44
N LEU A 33 0.02 1.05 1.87
CA LEU A 33 0.70 -0.04 2.60
C LEU A 33 1.80 0.47 3.56
N GLU A 34 2.65 1.39 3.09
CA GLU A 34 3.86 1.78 3.84
C GLU A 34 3.63 2.98 4.79
N VAL A 35 2.61 3.80 4.54
CA VAL A 35 2.40 5.07 5.28
C VAL A 35 1.06 5.10 6.00
N MET A 36 0.00 4.62 5.36
CA MET A 36 -1.38 4.77 5.86
C MET A 36 -1.89 3.53 6.62
N ASP A 37 -0.98 2.65 7.03
CA ASP A 37 -1.25 1.42 7.78
C ASP A 37 -2.25 0.47 7.10
N TYR A 38 -2.38 0.51 5.77
CA TYR A 38 -3.22 -0.48 5.08
C TYR A 38 -2.59 -1.86 5.20
N ILE A 39 -3.46 -2.85 5.36
CA ILE A 39 -3.10 -4.25 5.49
C ILE A 39 -3.85 -5.09 4.47
N TRP A 40 -3.23 -6.20 4.08
CA TRP A 40 -3.90 -7.21 3.30
C TRP A 40 -4.90 -7.97 4.17
N LEU A 41 -6.13 -8.06 3.71
CA LEU A 41 -7.22 -8.77 4.37
C LEU A 41 -7.70 -9.93 3.51
N THR A 42 -8.16 -10.99 4.17
CA THR A 42 -8.92 -12.07 3.54
C THR A 42 -10.09 -12.50 4.42
N HIS A 43 -10.99 -13.32 3.88
CA HIS A 43 -12.13 -13.84 4.64
C HIS A 43 -11.65 -14.84 5.68
N LEU A 44 -12.22 -14.83 6.90
CA LEU A 44 -11.87 -15.85 7.90
C LEU A 44 -12.34 -17.24 7.46
N ILE A 45 -13.53 -17.30 6.84
CA ILE A 45 -14.15 -18.54 6.42
C ILE A 45 -13.76 -18.82 4.96
N HIS A 46 -12.93 -19.83 4.76
CA HIS A 46 -12.55 -20.34 3.45
C HIS A 46 -13.35 -21.60 3.14
N PHE A 47 -14.18 -21.56 2.09
CA PHE A 47 -14.88 -22.75 1.60
C PHE A 47 -13.99 -23.60 0.69
N SER A 48 -12.99 -22.99 0.03
CA SER A 48 -11.97 -23.62 -0.81
C SER A 48 -10.82 -22.63 -1.03
N GLU A 49 -9.58 -23.11 -1.19
CA GLU A 49 -8.42 -22.27 -1.53
C GLU A 49 -8.65 -21.47 -2.83
N GLU A 50 -9.43 -22.01 -3.77
CA GLU A 50 -9.69 -21.35 -5.05
C GLU A 50 -10.59 -20.11 -4.95
N MET A 51 -11.38 -20.01 -3.86
CA MET A 51 -12.30 -18.90 -3.59
C MET A 51 -11.73 -17.88 -2.60
N THR A 52 -10.55 -18.16 -2.04
CA THR A 52 -9.90 -17.25 -1.11
C THR A 52 -9.26 -16.09 -1.87
N VAL A 53 -9.76 -14.88 -1.59
CA VAL A 53 -9.28 -13.64 -2.21
C VAL A 53 -8.68 -12.70 -1.17
N LYS A 54 -7.76 -11.85 -1.62
CA LYS A 54 -7.16 -10.78 -0.82
C LYS A 54 -7.49 -9.40 -1.36
N TRP A 55 -7.62 -8.42 -0.46
CA TRP A 55 -7.78 -7.00 -0.78
C TRP A 55 -7.11 -6.12 0.27
N LEU A 56 -6.97 -4.83 -0.03
CA LEU A 56 -6.42 -3.82 0.84
C LEU A 56 -7.53 -3.22 1.70
N GLY A 57 -7.29 -3.16 3.01
CA GLY A 57 -8.17 -2.48 3.96
C GLY A 57 -7.35 -1.91 5.11
N THR A 58 -8.05 -1.27 6.05
CA THR A 58 -7.45 -0.68 7.25
C THR A 58 -7.64 -1.59 8.47
N PRO A 59 -6.86 -1.39 9.55
CA PRO A 59 -7.10 -2.06 10.83
C PRO A 59 -8.48 -1.76 11.41
N ALA A 60 -9.05 -0.59 11.10
CA ALA A 60 -10.41 -0.23 11.47
C ALA A 60 -11.44 -1.13 10.77
N ASP A 61 -11.27 -1.39 9.47
CA ASP A 61 -12.14 -2.31 8.72
C ASP A 61 -12.08 -3.73 9.30
N LEU A 62 -10.90 -4.18 9.73
CA LEU A 62 -10.73 -5.47 10.40
C LEU A 62 -11.48 -5.51 11.73
N ALA A 63 -11.38 -4.46 12.55
CA ALA A 63 -12.10 -4.37 13.83
C ALA A 63 -13.62 -4.31 13.65
N GLU A 64 -14.11 -3.61 12.63
CA GLU A 64 -15.53 -3.51 12.30
C GLU A 64 -16.11 -4.82 11.74
N SER A 65 -15.26 -5.64 11.10
CA SER A 65 -15.68 -6.90 10.48
C SER A 65 -16.24 -7.95 11.45
N LYS A 66 -16.10 -7.76 12.77
CA LYS A 66 -16.56 -8.69 13.83
C LYS A 66 -16.10 -10.15 13.59
N GLY A 67 -14.92 -10.32 13.00
CA GLY A 67 -14.34 -11.64 12.71
C GLY A 67 -14.70 -12.23 11.34
N ALA A 68 -15.36 -11.48 10.46
CA ALA A 68 -15.57 -11.92 9.07
C ALA A 68 -14.25 -11.92 8.26
N PHE A 69 -13.29 -11.07 8.64
CA PHE A 69 -12.01 -10.91 7.96
C PHE A 69 -10.83 -11.15 8.90
N VAL A 70 -9.67 -11.48 8.30
CA VAL A 70 -8.39 -11.62 8.99
C VAL A 70 -7.27 -10.95 8.21
N ALA A 71 -6.28 -10.44 8.94
CA ALA A 71 -5.05 -9.92 8.36
C ALA A 71 -4.22 -11.05 7.73
N VAL A 72 -3.69 -10.80 6.53
CA VAL A 72 -2.84 -11.72 5.78
C VAL A 72 -1.40 -11.26 5.91
N LYS A 73 -0.52 -12.19 6.30
CA LYS A 73 0.93 -11.93 6.31
C LYS A 73 1.45 -11.76 4.88
N PRO A 74 2.46 -10.88 4.64
CA PRO A 74 3.03 -10.68 3.31
C PRO A 74 3.45 -11.98 2.60
N GLU A 75 4.03 -12.94 3.31
CA GLU A 75 4.42 -14.24 2.71
C GLU A 75 3.21 -15.04 2.19
N LYS A 76 2.04 -14.88 2.82
CA LYS A 76 0.80 -15.56 2.42
C LYS A 76 0.02 -14.79 1.35
N VAL A 77 0.36 -13.52 1.09
CA VAL A 77 -0.26 -12.72 0.03
C VAL A 77 -0.13 -13.43 -1.30
N TYR A 78 1.06 -13.94 -1.67
CA TYR A 78 1.30 -14.56 -2.98
C TYR A 78 0.51 -15.85 -3.25
N ALA A 79 0.12 -16.58 -2.20
CA ALA A 79 -0.66 -17.80 -2.34
C ALA A 79 -2.16 -17.54 -2.64
N LEU A 80 -2.64 -16.32 -2.38
CA LEU A 80 -4.05 -15.94 -2.53
C LEU A 80 -4.29 -15.11 -3.79
N LYS A 81 -5.44 -15.34 -4.43
CA LYS A 81 -5.89 -14.58 -5.60
C LYS A 81 -6.24 -13.15 -5.19
N LEU A 82 -5.96 -12.18 -6.07
CA LEU A 82 -6.44 -10.82 -5.88
C LEU A 82 -7.95 -10.77 -6.12
N ARG A 83 -8.68 -10.13 -5.22
CA ARG A 83 -10.08 -9.78 -5.45
C ARG A 83 -10.17 -8.83 -6.65
N ASP A 84 -11.23 -8.90 -7.42
CA ASP A 84 -11.51 -7.84 -8.39
C ASP A 84 -11.64 -6.50 -7.66
N ARG A 85 -10.93 -5.47 -8.14
CA ARG A 85 -10.74 -4.17 -7.46
C ARG A 85 -10.23 -4.29 -6.01
N PHE A 86 -9.22 -5.13 -5.80
CA PHE A 86 -8.58 -5.35 -4.49
C PHE A 86 -8.11 -4.07 -3.79
N ASP A 87 -7.93 -2.99 -4.53
CA ASP A 87 -7.44 -1.71 -4.06
C ASP A 87 -8.56 -0.68 -3.85
N GLU A 88 -9.84 -1.00 -4.14
CA GLU A 88 -10.96 -0.03 -4.16
C GLU A 88 -11.06 0.87 -2.92
N ALA A 89 -10.70 0.36 -1.75
CA ALA A 89 -10.69 1.10 -0.49
C ALA A 89 -9.52 2.08 -0.34
N VAL A 90 -8.50 2.00 -1.20
CA VAL A 90 -7.35 2.90 -1.24
C VAL A 90 -7.75 4.21 -1.93
N PRO A 91 -7.67 5.35 -1.25
CA PRO A 91 -7.86 6.67 -1.85
C PRO A 91 -6.83 6.97 -2.93
N LYS A 92 -7.15 7.91 -3.81
CA LYS A 92 -6.26 8.36 -4.89
C LYS A 92 -5.23 9.37 -4.41
N TYR A 93 -4.37 8.98 -3.47
CA TYR A 93 -3.42 9.87 -2.78
C TYR A 93 -2.55 10.73 -3.71
N SER A 94 -2.07 10.15 -4.81
CA SER A 94 -1.13 10.80 -5.73
C SER A 94 -1.79 11.76 -6.72
N THR A 95 -3.12 11.75 -6.85
CA THR A 95 -3.84 12.56 -7.84
C THR A 95 -4.95 13.43 -7.24
N ASP A 96 -5.51 13.04 -6.09
CA ASP A 96 -6.55 13.80 -5.39
C ASP A 96 -5.96 14.59 -4.21
N ALA A 97 -6.19 15.90 -4.18
CA ALA A 97 -5.64 16.77 -3.17
C ALA A 97 -6.22 16.53 -1.76
N ASN A 98 -7.47 16.09 -1.65
CA ASN A 98 -8.08 15.80 -0.34
C ASN A 98 -7.54 14.48 0.23
N ALA A 99 -7.33 13.47 -0.62
CA ALA A 99 -6.67 12.24 -0.24
C ALA A 99 -5.21 12.51 0.19
N ALA A 100 -4.46 13.30 -0.60
CA ALA A 100 -3.07 13.66 -0.27
C ALA A 100 -2.93 14.36 1.09
N ARG A 101 -3.91 15.17 1.50
CA ARG A 101 -3.92 15.81 2.83
C ARG A 101 -3.89 14.79 3.96
N GLN A 102 -4.55 13.64 3.83
CA GLN A 102 -4.53 12.59 4.85
C GLN A 102 -3.11 12.03 5.04
N VAL A 103 -2.37 11.86 3.94
CA VAL A 103 -0.96 11.45 3.96
C VAL A 103 -0.10 12.52 4.62
N ALA A 104 -0.34 13.79 4.30
CA ALA A 104 0.38 14.91 4.89
C ALA A 104 0.14 15.04 6.41
N GLU A 105 -1.10 14.83 6.86
CA GLU A 105 -1.47 14.79 8.27
C GLU A 105 -0.78 13.63 8.99
N LYS A 106 -0.77 12.43 8.38
CA LYS A 106 -0.08 11.25 8.91
C LYS A 106 1.42 11.49 9.09
N LEU A 107 2.06 12.09 8.09
CA LEU A 107 3.48 12.48 8.16
C LEU A 107 3.75 13.52 9.24
N SER A 108 2.87 14.53 9.34
CA SER A 108 2.98 15.58 10.35
C SER A 108 2.83 15.03 11.76
N ALA A 109 1.91 14.07 11.96
CA ALA A 109 1.76 13.35 13.21
C ALA A 109 3.01 12.49 13.56
N GLY A 110 3.71 11.98 12.55
CA GLY A 110 5.01 11.31 12.68
C GLY A 110 6.20 12.25 12.93
N GLY A 111 5.99 13.57 12.98
CA GLY A 111 7.04 14.56 13.21
C GLY A 111 7.71 15.13 11.94
N CYS A 112 7.25 14.73 10.76
CA CYS A 112 7.78 15.24 9.48
C CYS A 112 7.03 16.51 9.05
N ARG A 113 7.78 17.61 8.87
CA ARG A 113 7.21 18.87 8.37
C ARG A 113 7.27 18.90 6.85
N LEU A 114 6.11 18.79 6.22
CA LEU A 114 5.96 19.06 4.80
C LEU A 114 5.87 20.57 4.56
N THR A 115 6.25 21.00 3.35
CA THR A 115 6.08 22.40 2.93
C THR A 115 4.70 22.57 2.29
N ASP A 116 4.01 23.68 2.57
CA ASP A 116 2.61 23.92 2.15
C ASP A 116 2.39 23.99 0.62
N ALA A 117 3.46 23.99 -0.18
CA ALA A 117 3.42 24.12 -1.63
C ALA A 117 3.58 22.80 -2.40
N MET A 118 3.59 21.65 -1.73
CA MET A 118 3.84 20.34 -2.37
C MET A 118 2.60 19.83 -3.11
N SER A 119 2.80 19.29 -4.31
CA SER A 119 1.75 18.60 -5.07
C SER A 119 1.37 17.26 -4.42
N PRO A 120 0.18 16.70 -4.70
CA PRO A 120 -0.24 15.38 -4.21
C PRO A 120 0.80 14.27 -4.44
N GLU A 121 1.42 14.27 -5.62
CA GLU A 121 2.51 13.35 -5.96
C GLU A 121 3.74 13.56 -5.07
N GLN A 122 4.17 14.81 -4.87
CA GLN A 122 5.33 15.14 -4.05
C GLN A 122 5.11 14.76 -2.59
N ILE A 123 3.90 14.94 -2.07
CA ILE A 123 3.52 14.50 -0.72
C ILE A 123 3.65 12.98 -0.61
N CYS A 124 3.12 12.23 -1.57
CA CYS A 124 3.20 10.76 -1.59
C CYS A 124 4.64 10.25 -1.64
N LYS A 125 5.48 10.84 -2.50
CA LYS A 125 6.90 10.46 -2.62
C LYS A 125 7.67 10.78 -1.34
N ALA A 126 7.49 11.98 -0.80
CA ALA A 126 8.09 12.35 0.48
C ALA A 126 7.63 11.42 1.61
N ALA A 127 6.37 10.98 1.59
CA ALA A 127 5.85 10.05 2.57
C ALA A 127 6.59 8.71 2.58
N LEU A 128 6.77 8.15 1.39
CA LEU A 128 7.49 6.89 1.21
C LEU A 128 8.96 7.03 1.61
N GLU A 129 9.62 8.13 1.24
CA GLU A 129 11.01 8.37 1.65
C GLU A 129 11.21 8.45 3.17
N ASN A 130 10.19 8.89 3.91
CA ASN A 130 10.24 8.95 5.38
C ASN A 130 9.87 7.63 6.05
N ALA A 131 9.07 6.78 5.39
CA ALA A 131 8.73 5.46 5.91
C ALA A 131 9.89 4.45 5.80
N GLU A 132 10.84 4.69 4.88
CA GLU A 132 12.02 3.83 4.67
C GLU A 132 13.24 4.17 5.54
N LEU A 133 13.16 5.21 6.40
CA LEU A 133 14.22 5.64 7.32
C LEU A 133 13.97 5.15 8.75
#